data_AF-A0A9D5Q1Q3-F1
#
_entry.id   AF-A0A9D5Q1Q3-F1
#
_cell.length_a   1.000
_cell.length_b   1.000
_cell.length_c   1.000
_cell.angle_alpha   90.00
_cell.angle_beta   90.00
_cell.angle_gamma   90.00
#
_symmetry.space_group_name_H-M   'P 1'
#
loop_
_entity.id
_entity.type
_entity.pdbx_description
1 polymer ?
#
loop_
_entity_poly.entity_id
_entity_poly.type
_entity_poly.pdbx_seq_one_letter_code
_entity_poly.pdbx_strand_id
1 'polypeptide(L)'
;FAARRYWPRMMGRLQDNFRRDTSGSGINGWLNYGYAVLRAGAARSILAAGLHPSLSINHISRGESLRLASDIMEPFRPWVDLTVRRLVLNSDADDFSGLEPHQKSAIVRVLSLDLQGSYGASPLQVCLDRLCQSLAGLCLGERRTLELPTGLSHIENRETV
;
A
#
# COMPACT_ATOMS: atom_id res chain seq x y z
N PHE A 1 -13.73 6.43 10.73
CA PHE A 1 -13.36 7.64 11.51
C PHE A 1 -11.92 8.10 11.25
N ALA A 2 -10.92 7.19 11.29
CA ALA A 2 -9.51 7.54 11.05
C ALA A 2 -9.25 8.14 9.65
N ALA A 3 -9.75 7.53 8.57
CA ALA A 3 -9.54 8.02 7.20
C ALA A 3 -9.99 9.48 6.98
N ARG A 4 -11.09 9.90 7.62
CA ARG A 4 -11.61 11.29 7.53
C ARG A 4 -10.65 12.32 8.13
N ARG A 5 -9.82 11.90 9.09
CA ARG A 5 -8.77 12.75 9.69
C ARG A 5 -7.41 12.61 9.02
N TYR A 6 -7.16 11.46 8.41
CA TYR A 6 -5.93 11.12 7.71
C TYR A 6 -5.75 11.95 6.44
N TRP A 7 -6.72 11.90 5.52
CA TRP A 7 -6.58 12.55 4.20
C TRP A 7 -6.37 14.06 4.25
N PRO A 8 -7.09 14.83 5.09
CA PRO A 8 -6.82 16.26 5.21
C PRO A 8 -5.41 16.58 5.71
N ARG A 9 -4.84 15.73 6.57
CA ARG A 9 -3.45 15.90 7.06
C ARG A 9 -2.41 15.49 6.02
N MET A 10 -2.67 14.39 5.30
CA MET A 10 -1.75 13.83 4.32
C MET A 10 -1.67 14.69 3.05
N MET A 11 -2.81 15.08 2.50
CA MET A 11 -2.91 15.72 1.17
C MET A 11 -3.44 17.15 1.19
N GLY A 12 -3.93 17.66 2.33
CA GLY A 12 -4.55 19.00 2.39
C GLY A 12 -3.62 20.17 2.09
N ARG A 13 -2.30 19.97 2.12
CA ARG A 13 -1.31 20.96 1.65
C ARG A 13 -1.00 20.87 0.15
N LEU A 14 -1.40 19.77 -0.51
CA LEU A 14 -1.18 19.54 -1.94
C LEU A 14 -2.38 19.95 -2.77
N GLN A 15 -3.58 19.68 -2.26
CA GLN A 15 -4.83 20.03 -2.91
C GLN A 15 -5.85 20.48 -1.86
N ASP A 16 -6.38 21.68 -2.04
CA ASP A 16 -7.41 22.20 -1.14
C ASP A 16 -8.64 21.28 -1.16
N ASN A 17 -9.20 21.07 0.03
CA ASN A 17 -10.35 20.18 0.25
C ASN A 17 -10.20 18.76 -0.35
N PHE A 18 -8.97 18.22 -0.43
CA PHE A 18 -8.73 16.87 -0.93
C PHE A 18 -9.62 15.83 -0.22
N ARG A 19 -10.33 15.03 -1.02
CA ARG A 19 -11.09 13.87 -0.57
C ARG A 19 -10.64 12.66 -1.36
N ARG A 20 -10.41 11.57 -0.64
CA ARG A 20 -10.15 10.28 -1.27
C ARG A 20 -11.42 9.80 -1.98
N ASP A 21 -11.33 9.65 -3.30
CA ASP A 21 -12.36 9.15 -4.18
C ASP A 21 -11.77 8.14 -5.18
N THR A 22 -12.30 6.91 -5.18
CA THR A 22 -11.86 5.85 -6.08
C THR A 22 -12.17 6.11 -7.55
N SER A 23 -13.20 6.91 -7.87
CA SER A 23 -13.50 7.34 -9.24
C SER A 23 -12.82 8.65 -9.65
N GLY A 24 -12.12 9.30 -8.72
CA GLY A 24 -11.52 10.61 -8.94
C GLY A 24 -10.29 10.58 -9.85
N SER A 25 -10.04 11.71 -10.51
CA SER A 25 -8.82 12.00 -11.28
C SER A 25 -7.74 12.68 -10.41
N GLY A 26 -6.62 13.10 -11.03
CA GLY A 26 -5.57 13.81 -10.31
C GLY A 26 -4.82 12.91 -9.33
N ILE A 27 -4.54 13.45 -8.13
CA ILE A 27 -3.92 12.72 -7.01
C ILE A 27 -4.68 11.42 -6.68
N ASN A 28 -6.01 11.40 -6.83
CA ASN A 28 -6.79 10.18 -6.63
C ASN A 28 -6.45 9.09 -7.67
N GLY A 29 -6.22 9.48 -8.94
CA GLY A 29 -5.77 8.58 -9.99
C GLY A 29 -4.39 7.98 -9.69
N TRP A 30 -3.48 8.79 -9.14
CA TRP A 30 -2.14 8.35 -8.74
C TRP A 30 -2.20 7.36 -7.58
N LEU A 31 -3.01 7.64 -6.56
CA LEU A 31 -3.27 6.73 -5.46
C LEU A 31 -3.93 5.43 -5.93
N ASN A 32 -4.92 5.51 -6.82
CA ASN A 32 -5.57 4.34 -7.42
C ASN A 32 -4.56 3.45 -8.14
N TYR A 33 -3.66 4.03 -8.93
CA TYR A 33 -2.61 3.29 -9.62
C TYR A 33 -1.67 2.60 -8.63
N GLY A 34 -1.19 3.32 -7.60
CA GLY A 34 -0.33 2.74 -6.59
C GLY A 34 -0.99 1.63 -5.77
N TYR A 35 -2.27 1.76 -5.44
CA TYR A 35 -3.02 0.69 -4.78
C TYR A 35 -3.26 -0.51 -5.69
N ALA A 36 -3.46 -0.31 -7.01
CA ALA A 36 -3.54 -1.41 -7.95
C ALA A 36 -2.20 -2.20 -8.01
N VAL A 37 -1.07 -1.50 -8.03
CA VAL A 37 0.27 -2.11 -7.95
C VAL A 37 0.44 -2.91 -6.65
N LEU A 38 0.12 -2.29 -5.52
CA LEU A 38 0.24 -2.92 -4.20
C LEU A 38 -0.66 -4.16 -4.09
N ARG A 39 -1.91 -4.05 -4.57
CA ARG A 39 -2.87 -5.15 -4.62
C ARG A 39 -2.38 -6.30 -5.47
N ALA A 40 -1.78 -6.02 -6.63
CA ALA A 40 -1.17 -7.04 -7.47
C ALA A 40 0.01 -7.74 -6.74
N GLY A 41 0.81 -6.99 -5.99
CA GLY A 41 1.84 -7.56 -5.11
C GLY A 41 1.28 -8.50 -4.05
N ALA A 42 0.23 -8.07 -3.34
CA ALA A 42 -0.46 -8.88 -2.35
C ALA A 42 -1.06 -10.14 -2.96
N ALA A 43 -1.70 -10.04 -4.13
CA ALA A 43 -2.28 -11.19 -4.83
C ALA A 43 -1.21 -12.24 -5.20
N ARG A 44 -0.02 -11.81 -5.64
CA ARG A 44 1.11 -12.73 -5.90
C ARG A 44 1.56 -13.44 -4.62
N SER A 45 1.73 -12.71 -3.52
CA SER A 45 2.14 -13.28 -2.23
C SER A 45 1.11 -14.27 -1.66
N ILE A 46 -0.18 -13.97 -1.83
CA ILE A 46 -1.29 -14.86 -1.45
C ILE A 46 -1.18 -16.20 -2.19
N LEU A 47 -1.05 -16.14 -3.53
CA LEU A 47 -0.94 -17.35 -4.35
C LEU A 47 0.34 -18.14 -4.03
N ALA A 48 1.46 -17.46 -3.83
CA ALA A 48 2.73 -18.09 -3.46
C ALA A 48 2.67 -18.79 -2.09
N ALA A 49 1.87 -18.28 -1.15
CA ALA A 49 1.63 -18.89 0.15
C ALA A 49 0.59 -20.03 0.12
N GLY A 50 0.01 -20.35 -1.04
CA GLY A 50 -1.03 -21.38 -1.19
C GLY A 50 -2.41 -20.96 -0.67
N LEU A 51 -2.64 -19.67 -0.46
CA LEU A 51 -3.91 -19.12 0.00
C LEU A 51 -4.85 -18.82 -1.17
N HIS A 52 -6.16 -18.92 -0.93
CA HIS A 52 -7.17 -18.60 -1.95
C HIS A 52 -7.56 -17.10 -1.92
N PRO A 53 -7.37 -16.32 -3.01
CA PRO A 53 -7.55 -14.86 -3.01
C PRO A 53 -8.97 -14.36 -2.69
N SER A 54 -9.99 -15.18 -2.91
CA SER A 54 -11.38 -14.81 -2.62
C SER A 54 -11.76 -14.95 -1.15
N LEU A 55 -10.95 -15.62 -0.32
CA LEU A 55 -11.28 -15.87 1.09
C LEU A 55 -10.80 -14.71 1.97
N SER A 56 -11.63 -13.68 2.09
CA SER A 56 -11.35 -12.50 2.91
C SER A 56 -11.41 -12.77 4.41
N ILE A 57 -10.61 -12.04 5.18
CA ILE A 57 -10.72 -11.97 6.64
C ILE A 57 -11.83 -10.97 7.03
N ASN A 58 -11.94 -9.86 6.31
CA ASN A 58 -12.88 -8.77 6.67
C ASN A 58 -13.64 -8.18 5.49
N HIS A 59 -13.07 -8.09 4.29
CA HIS A 59 -13.77 -7.51 3.13
C HIS A 59 -14.91 -8.41 2.60
N ILE A 60 -16.14 -8.16 3.06
CA ILE A 60 -17.35 -8.87 2.61
C ILE A 60 -17.93 -8.17 1.37
N SER A 61 -17.29 -8.32 0.21
CA SER A 61 -17.87 -7.95 -1.09
C SER A 61 -18.37 -9.20 -1.82
N ARG A 62 -19.59 -9.19 -2.37
CA ARG A 62 -20.19 -10.40 -3.00
C ARG A 62 -19.67 -10.68 -4.43
N GLY A 63 -18.91 -9.78 -5.04
CA GLY A 63 -18.48 -9.91 -6.44
C GLY A 63 -16.99 -9.63 -6.71
N GLU A 64 -16.19 -9.38 -5.68
CA GLU A 64 -14.78 -9.06 -5.83
C GLU A 64 -13.93 -10.34 -5.71
N SER A 65 -13.11 -10.63 -6.73
CA SER A 65 -12.35 -11.89 -6.81
C SER A 65 -11.07 -11.90 -5.96
N LEU A 66 -10.54 -10.73 -5.59
CA LEU A 66 -9.27 -10.57 -4.87
C LEU A 66 -9.48 -9.91 -3.51
N ARG A 67 -10.49 -10.34 -2.74
CA ARG A 67 -10.85 -9.70 -1.45
C ARG A 67 -9.77 -9.84 -0.40
N LEU A 68 -9.12 -11.01 -0.34
CA LEU A 68 -7.99 -11.20 0.57
C LEU A 68 -6.83 -10.28 0.22
N ALA A 69 -6.61 -9.96 -1.06
CA ALA A 69 -5.57 -9.00 -1.45
C ALA A 69 -5.86 -7.59 -0.91
N SER A 70 -7.13 -7.18 -0.86
CA SER A 70 -7.55 -5.91 -0.24
C SER A 70 -7.29 -5.91 1.28
N ASP A 71 -7.52 -7.03 1.96
CA ASP A 71 -7.20 -7.17 3.39
C ASP A 71 -5.69 -7.14 3.64
N ILE A 72 -4.91 -7.90 2.86
CA ILE A 72 -3.46 -8.02 3.01
C ILE A 72 -2.73 -6.72 2.67
N MET A 73 -3.22 -5.93 1.71
CA MET A 73 -2.58 -4.67 1.34
C MET A 73 -2.83 -3.55 2.34
N GLU A 74 -3.87 -3.61 3.16
CA GLU A 74 -4.31 -2.50 4.03
C GLU A 74 -3.18 -1.97 4.94
N PRO A 75 -2.37 -2.80 5.62
CA PRO A 75 -1.25 -2.34 6.42
C PRO A 75 -0.22 -1.57 5.59
N PHE A 76 -0.09 -1.88 4.30
CA PHE A 76 0.95 -1.38 3.40
C PHE A 76 0.56 -0.14 2.59
N ARG A 77 -0.70 0.31 2.68
CA ARG A 77 -1.17 1.50 1.95
C ARG A 77 -0.40 2.79 2.26
N PRO A 78 0.05 3.05 3.50
CA PRO A 78 0.76 4.29 3.81
C PRO A 78 2.05 4.51 3.00
N TRP A 79 2.74 3.44 2.58
CA TRP A 79 3.93 3.57 1.70
C TRP A 79 3.55 4.10 0.32
N VAL A 80 2.44 3.63 -0.25
CA VAL A 80 1.90 4.18 -1.51
C VAL A 80 1.53 5.65 -1.33
N ASP A 81 0.86 5.97 -0.23
CA ASP A 81 0.41 7.34 0.06
C ASP A 81 1.59 8.32 0.14
N LEU A 82 2.66 7.92 0.84
CA LEU A 82 3.89 8.70 0.95
C LEU A 82 4.63 8.82 -0.38
N THR A 83 4.73 7.74 -1.16
CA THR A 83 5.34 7.77 -2.49
C THR A 83 4.59 8.74 -3.42
N VAL A 84 3.26 8.65 -3.48
CA VAL A 84 2.44 9.56 -4.29
C VAL A 84 2.59 11.00 -3.81
N ARG A 85 2.49 11.24 -2.50
CA ARG A 85 2.71 12.58 -1.92
C ARG A 85 4.05 13.17 -2.30
N ARG A 86 5.13 12.38 -2.22
CA ARG A 86 6.48 12.82 -2.59
C ARG A 86 6.59 13.14 -4.08
N LEU A 87 5.96 12.35 -4.95
CA LEU A 87 5.97 12.63 -6.39
C LEU A 87 5.21 13.91 -6.71
N VAL A 88 4.05 14.13 -6.09
CA VAL A 88 3.27 15.36 -6.26
C VAL A 88 4.05 16.58 -5.78
N LEU A 89 4.72 16.50 -4.62
CA LEU A 89 5.54 17.60 -4.09
C LEU A 89 6.74 17.97 -4.97
N ASN A 90 7.32 17.00 -5.67
CA ASN A 90 8.47 17.21 -6.56
C ASN A 90 8.07 17.43 -8.02
N SER A 91 6.77 17.57 -8.30
CA SER A 91 6.26 17.76 -9.65
C SER A 91 6.01 19.25 -9.86
N ASP A 92 6.64 19.83 -10.88
CA ASP A 92 6.37 21.21 -11.33
C ASP A 92 5.07 21.30 -12.16
N ALA A 93 4.19 20.31 -12.05
CA ALA A 93 3.01 20.19 -12.89
C ALA A 93 1.82 20.90 -12.25
N ASP A 94 1.19 21.80 -13.02
CA ASP A 94 -0.07 22.43 -12.64
C ASP A 94 -1.28 21.48 -12.75
N ASP A 95 -1.11 20.35 -13.45
CA ASP A 95 -2.14 19.33 -13.64
C ASP A 95 -1.62 17.91 -13.30
N PHE A 96 -2.45 17.15 -12.58
CA PHE A 96 -2.20 15.77 -12.17
C PHE A 96 -3.10 14.75 -12.89
N SER A 97 -3.85 15.18 -13.91
CA SER A 97 -4.80 14.34 -14.65
C SER A 97 -4.15 13.12 -15.33
N GLY A 98 -2.85 13.22 -15.67
CA GLY A 98 -2.04 12.17 -16.27
C GLY A 98 -1.01 11.55 -15.32
N LEU A 99 -0.59 10.32 -15.63
CA LEU A 99 0.55 9.64 -15.03
C LEU A 99 1.58 9.33 -16.13
N GLU A 100 2.66 10.09 -16.13
CA GLU A 100 3.78 9.90 -17.04
C GLU A 100 4.53 8.59 -16.76
N PRO A 101 5.21 8.00 -17.75
CA PRO A 101 5.92 6.73 -17.59
C PRO A 101 6.91 6.72 -16.42
N HIS A 102 7.62 7.83 -16.19
CA HIS A 102 8.58 7.95 -15.10
C HIS A 102 7.89 7.98 -13.72
N GLN A 103 6.74 8.64 -13.60
CA GLN A 103 5.91 8.66 -12.38
C GLN A 103 5.34 7.26 -12.10
N LYS A 104 4.82 6.56 -13.12
CA LYS A 104 4.37 5.16 -12.98
C LYS A 104 5.49 4.25 -12.50
N SER A 105 6.69 4.37 -13.09
CA SER A 105 7.86 3.60 -12.67
C SER A 105 8.21 3.87 -11.21
N ALA A 106 8.20 5.14 -10.78
CA ALA A 106 8.47 5.50 -9.39
C ALA A 106 7.42 4.92 -8.43
N ILE A 107 6.14 4.93 -8.79
CA ILE A 107 5.08 4.30 -7.99
C ILE A 107 5.26 2.78 -7.92
N VAL A 108 5.63 2.12 -9.03
CA VAL A 108 5.87 0.67 -9.06
C VAL A 108 7.00 0.26 -8.11
N ARG A 109 8.04 1.09 -8.00
CA ARG A 109 9.17 0.87 -7.07
C ARG A 109 8.76 0.86 -5.59
N VAL A 110 7.52 1.22 -5.23
CA VAL A 110 7.00 1.08 -3.85
C VAL A 110 7.19 -0.36 -3.34
N LEU A 111 7.05 -1.36 -4.21
CA LEU A 111 7.23 -2.78 -3.86
C LEU A 111 8.68 -3.15 -3.52
N SER A 112 9.63 -2.33 -3.94
CA SER A 112 11.06 -2.49 -3.72
C SER A 112 11.60 -1.56 -2.63
N LEU A 113 10.74 -0.78 -1.96
CA LEU A 113 11.16 0.04 -0.82
C LEU A 113 11.49 -0.87 0.35
N ASP A 114 12.61 -0.61 1.01
CA ASP A 114 13.01 -1.34 2.20
C ASP A 114 12.19 -0.89 3.41
N LEU A 115 11.47 -1.84 4.00
CA LEU A 115 10.73 -1.70 5.24
C LEU A 115 11.56 -2.27 6.38
N GLN A 116 11.64 -1.54 7.48
CA GLN A 116 12.19 -2.07 8.71
C GLN A 116 11.23 -3.13 9.27
N GLY A 117 11.81 -4.22 9.77
CA GLY A 117 11.09 -5.36 10.28
C GLY A 117 11.93 -6.16 11.28
N SER A 118 11.30 -7.18 11.88
CA SER A 118 11.92 -8.08 12.87
C SER A 118 13.18 -8.79 12.35
N TYR A 119 13.29 -8.92 11.03
CA TYR A 119 14.39 -9.61 10.33
C TYR A 119 15.35 -8.61 9.65
N GLY A 120 15.32 -7.35 10.05
CA GLY A 120 16.05 -6.26 9.40
C GLY A 120 15.28 -5.63 8.23
N ALA A 121 15.96 -4.72 7.53
CA ALA A 121 15.42 -4.06 6.34
C ALA A 121 15.14 -5.09 5.24
N SER A 122 13.93 -5.10 4.69
CA SER A 122 13.56 -5.98 3.59
C SER A 122 12.61 -5.26 2.63
N PRO A 123 12.64 -5.56 1.32
CA PRO A 123 11.71 -4.96 0.37
C PRO A 123 10.25 -5.20 0.76
N LEU A 124 9.37 -4.24 0.47
CA LEU A 124 7.93 -4.33 0.76
C LEU A 124 7.32 -5.64 0.23
N GLN A 125 7.70 -6.07 -0.98
CA GLN A 125 7.24 -7.34 -1.55
C GLN A 125 7.60 -8.54 -0.66
N VAL A 126 8.80 -8.56 -0.07
CA VAL A 126 9.22 -9.62 0.86
C VAL A 126 8.39 -9.56 2.15
N CYS A 127 8.05 -8.37 2.63
CA CYS A 127 7.15 -8.23 3.79
C CYS A 127 5.73 -8.74 3.48
N LEU A 128 5.21 -8.52 2.27
CA LEU A 128 3.94 -9.13 1.84
C LEU A 128 4.01 -10.66 1.82
N ASP A 129 5.13 -11.21 1.32
CA ASP A 129 5.35 -12.65 1.27
C ASP A 129 5.36 -13.25 2.68
N ARG A 130 6.10 -12.63 3.62
CA ARG A 130 6.15 -13.07 5.03
C ARG A 130 4.79 -12.96 5.72
N LEU A 131 4.04 -11.88 5.49
CA LEU A 131 2.69 -11.74 6.03
C LEU A 131 1.79 -12.89 5.53
N CYS A 132 1.78 -13.17 4.23
CA CYS A 132 0.95 -14.24 3.65
C CYS A 132 1.38 -15.63 4.15
N GLN A 133 2.68 -15.89 4.27
CA GLN A 133 3.20 -17.12 4.87
C GLN A 133 2.78 -17.27 6.34
N SER A 134 2.85 -16.19 7.12
CA SER A 134 2.40 -16.20 8.51
C SER A 134 0.90 -16.47 8.64
N LEU A 135 0.10 -15.94 7.71
CA LEU A 135 -1.34 -16.21 7.64
C LEU A 135 -1.63 -17.67 7.28
N ALA A 136 -0.90 -18.25 6.33
CA ALA A 136 -1.03 -19.67 6.00
C ALA A 136 -0.70 -20.56 7.22
N GLY A 137 0.40 -20.27 7.92
CA GLY A 137 0.78 -20.97 9.15
C GLY A 137 -0.26 -20.84 10.27
N LEU A 138 -0.97 -19.71 10.36
CA LEU A 138 -2.10 -19.55 11.28
C LEU A 138 -3.28 -20.44 10.90
N CYS A 139 -3.65 -20.48 9.62
CA CYS A 139 -4.73 -21.33 9.13
C CYS A 139 -4.45 -22.83 9.37
N LEU A 140 -3.17 -23.23 9.33
CA LEU A 140 -2.72 -24.60 9.60
C LEU A 140 -2.51 -24.90 11.10
N GLY A 141 -2.59 -23.89 11.98
CA GLY A 141 -2.32 -24.05 13.42
C GLY A 141 -0.84 -24.18 13.79
N GLU A 142 0.07 -23.93 12.84
CA GLU A 142 1.53 -23.98 13.02
C GLU A 142 2.07 -22.74 13.75
N ARG A 143 1.30 -21.64 13.75
CA ARG A 143 1.65 -20.37 14.38
C ARG A 143 0.44 -19.75 15.09
N ARG A 144 0.69 -18.73 15.92
CA ARG A 144 -0.34 -18.00 16.68
C ARG A 144 -0.38 -16.49 16.44
N THR A 145 0.52 -15.96 15.62
CA THR A 145 0.65 -14.51 15.38
C THR A 145 0.89 -14.20 13.90
N LEU A 146 0.31 -13.10 13.42
CA LEU A 146 0.60 -12.54 12.09
C LEU A 146 1.89 -11.71 12.11
N GLU A 147 2.63 -11.76 11.01
CA GLU A 147 3.79 -10.90 10.80
C GLU A 147 3.39 -9.61 10.08
N LEU A 148 3.06 -8.58 10.85
CA LEU A 148 2.67 -7.27 10.33
C LEU A 148 3.91 -6.36 10.14
N PRO A 149 3.86 -5.42 9.19
CA PRO A 149 4.97 -4.49 8.98
C PRO A 149 5.14 -3.54 10.19
N THR A 150 6.38 -3.34 10.63
CA THR A 150 6.76 -2.53 11.80
C THR A 150 7.59 -1.32 11.36
N GLY A 151 7.01 -0.41 10.55
CA GLY A 151 7.87 0.48 9.75
C GLY A 151 7.51 1.96 9.60
N LEU A 152 6.34 2.44 10.03
CA LEU A 152 6.01 3.86 9.75
C LEU A 152 6.71 4.87 10.67
N SER A 153 7.30 4.44 11.79
CA SER A 153 7.96 5.33 12.75
C SER A 153 9.33 5.86 12.30
N HIS A 154 9.96 5.28 11.27
CA HIS A 154 11.34 5.61 10.90
C HIS A 154 11.48 6.46 9.62
N ILE A 155 10.37 6.77 8.93
CA ILE A 155 10.41 7.51 7.67
C ILE A 155 10.68 9.02 7.88
N GLU A 156 10.46 9.57 9.08
CA GLU A 156 10.67 11.00 9.36
C GLU A 156 12.14 11.41 9.59
N ASN A 157 13.08 10.48 9.76
CA ASN A 157 14.46 10.80 10.18
C ASN A 157 15.52 10.80 9.05
N ARG A 158 15.13 10.85 7.77
CA ARG A 158 16.08 10.85 6.64
C ARG A 158 16.03 12.06 5.72
N GLU A 159 15.34 13.14 6.09
CA GLU A 159 15.30 14.39 5.30
C GLU A 159 15.99 15.60 5.98
N THR A 160 16.90 15.36 6.93
CA THR A 160 17.78 16.40 7.50
C THR A 160 19.24 15.98 7.49
N VAL A 161 19.86 15.96 6.31
CA VAL A 161 21.30 16.23 6.09
C VAL A 161 21.44 16.97 4.77
#